data_AF-A0A0V8HH23-F1
#
_entry.id   AF-A0A0V8HH23-F1
#
_cell.length_a   1.000
_cell.length_b   1.000
_cell.length_c   1.000
_cell.angle_alpha   90.00
_cell.angle_beta   90.00
_cell.angle_gamma   90.00
#
_symmetry.space_group_name_H-M   'P 1'
#
loop_
_entity.id
_entity.type
_entity.pdbx_description
1 polymer ?
#
loop_
_entity_poly.entity_id
_entity_poly.type
_entity_poly.pdbx_seq_one_letter_code
_entity_poly.pdbx_strand_id
1 'polypeptide(L)'
;MNLFHYHHWTPKVKEMESYYQQLGFRTISRVGRLDGEMQPFNPPLSWDDFKGKDIAFRIIEMVKGQTNVTFGQGKRDMFDHIGVLLNEEEYSAIAGRAAELGWAVNEGERRTFISTPWTFRIELQRRSDVVSEEQHTVIQKMEIGVPFTEHPRSVARLLNLDVLHEDESRVTVGYDRWSLIFTKADDRRFNAVHFSGGGFEGVDPAGVRVEATDKN
;
A
#
# COMPACT_ATOMS: atom_id res chain seq x y z
N MET A 1 -5.61 -14.68 -2.94
CA MET A 1 -4.78 -13.56 -2.45
C MET A 1 -4.44 -12.60 -3.58
N ASN A 2 -4.68 -11.29 -3.39
CA ASN A 2 -4.31 -10.22 -4.32
C ASN A 2 -3.58 -9.09 -3.58
N LEU A 3 -2.49 -8.56 -4.14
CA LEU A 3 -1.84 -7.34 -3.65
C LEU A 3 -2.63 -6.13 -4.16
N PHE A 4 -3.30 -5.42 -3.25
CA PHE A 4 -4.31 -4.43 -3.64
C PHE A 4 -4.04 -3.03 -3.11
N HIS A 5 -3.14 -2.88 -2.13
CA HIS A 5 -3.02 -1.63 -1.39
C HIS A 5 -1.61 -1.29 -0.95
N TYR A 6 -1.32 0.02 -0.86
CA TYR A 6 -0.20 0.57 -0.12
C TYR A 6 -0.58 1.91 0.52
N HIS A 7 0.10 2.20 1.63
CA HIS A 7 -0.14 3.39 2.44
C HIS A 7 1.15 4.17 2.72
N HIS A 8 1.07 5.50 2.56
CA HIS A 8 2.13 6.45 2.88
C HIS A 8 1.70 7.49 3.90
N TRP A 9 2.63 7.87 4.78
CA TRP A 9 2.55 9.14 5.48
C TRP A 9 3.36 10.18 4.70
N THR A 10 2.84 11.38 4.53
CA THR A 10 3.50 12.45 3.77
C THR A 10 2.96 13.83 4.17
N PRO A 11 3.78 14.89 4.13
CA PRO A 11 3.27 16.26 4.25
C PRO A 11 2.58 16.77 2.97
N LYS A 12 2.67 16.02 1.86
CA LYS A 12 2.27 16.43 0.50
C LYS A 12 0.93 15.80 0.06
N VAL A 13 -0.05 15.74 0.96
CA VAL A 13 -1.31 14.99 0.71
C VAL A 13 -2.12 15.54 -0.46
N LYS A 14 -2.09 16.85 -0.70
CA LYS A 14 -2.79 17.49 -1.83
C LYS A 14 -2.12 17.18 -3.17
N GLU A 15 -0.79 17.25 -3.20
CA GLU A 15 0.01 16.93 -4.36
C GLU A 15 -0.13 15.44 -4.71
N MET A 16 -0.10 14.55 -3.71
CA MET A 16 -0.33 13.11 -3.88
C MET A 16 -1.69 12.85 -4.52
N GLU A 17 -2.75 13.45 -3.99
CA GLU A 17 -4.08 13.27 -4.54
C GLU A 17 -4.17 13.73 -5.99
N SER A 18 -3.61 14.91 -6.29
CA SER A 18 -3.60 15.46 -7.65
C SER A 18 -2.82 14.57 -8.62
N TYR A 19 -1.69 14.02 -8.18
CA TYR A 19 -0.87 13.11 -8.97
C TYR A 19 -1.63 11.83 -9.35
N TYR A 20 -2.21 11.14 -8.35
CA TYR A 20 -2.97 9.91 -8.63
C TYR A 20 -4.26 10.18 -9.42
N GLN A 21 -4.89 11.36 -9.27
CA GLN A 21 -6.02 11.76 -10.11
C GLN A 21 -5.62 11.86 -11.60
N GLN A 22 -4.44 12.41 -11.90
CA GLN A 22 -3.92 12.47 -13.28
C GLN A 22 -3.67 11.07 -13.86
N LEU A 23 -3.32 10.10 -13.00
CA LEU A 23 -3.20 8.69 -13.36
C LEU A 23 -4.57 7.98 -13.42
N GLY A 24 -5.69 8.69 -13.28
CA GLY A 24 -7.04 8.13 -13.37
C GLY A 24 -7.54 7.41 -12.12
N PHE A 25 -6.87 7.58 -10.97
CA PHE A 25 -7.45 7.17 -9.69
C PHE A 25 -8.56 8.14 -9.29
N ARG A 26 -9.61 7.60 -8.67
CA ARG A 26 -10.70 8.38 -8.12
C ARG A 26 -10.53 8.47 -6.61
N THR A 27 -10.62 9.69 -6.08
CA THR A 27 -10.78 9.87 -4.64
C THR A 27 -12.10 9.24 -4.20
N ILE A 28 -12.06 8.43 -3.15
CA ILE A 28 -13.27 7.85 -2.55
C ILE A 28 -13.51 8.34 -1.13
N SER A 29 -12.44 8.73 -0.42
CA SER A 29 -12.55 9.23 0.94
C SER A 29 -11.50 10.28 1.22
N ARG A 30 -11.91 11.34 1.93
CA ARG A 30 -11.01 12.24 2.64
C ARG A 30 -11.55 12.37 4.06
N VAL A 31 -10.68 12.17 5.04
CA VAL A 31 -11.06 12.30 6.44
C VAL A 31 -10.07 13.25 7.11
N GLY A 32 -10.59 14.28 7.77
CA GLY A 32 -9.79 15.34 8.36
C GLY A 32 -10.45 15.93 9.61
N ARG A 33 -9.75 16.88 10.24
CA ARG A 33 -10.30 17.68 11.34
C ARG A 33 -10.66 19.06 10.87
N LEU A 34 -11.83 19.54 11.28
CA LEU A 34 -12.25 20.93 11.21
C LEU A 34 -12.84 21.28 12.57
N ASP A 35 -12.41 22.40 13.16
CA ASP A 35 -12.82 22.85 14.49
C ASP A 35 -12.62 21.79 15.59
N GLY A 36 -11.58 20.97 15.45
CA GLY A 36 -11.22 19.90 16.40
C GLY A 36 -11.95 18.58 16.18
N GLU A 37 -12.99 18.54 15.34
CA GLU A 37 -13.81 17.34 15.11
C GLU A 37 -13.39 16.58 13.85
N MET A 38 -13.26 15.26 13.96
CA MET A 38 -12.99 14.38 12.83
C MET A 38 -14.26 14.22 11.99
N GLN A 39 -14.18 14.55 10.70
CA GLN A 39 -15.30 14.43 9.78
C GLN A 39 -14.86 14.08 8.34
N PRO A 40 -15.77 13.52 7.52
CA PRO A 40 -15.48 13.24 6.11
C PRO A 40 -15.59 14.50 5.23
N PHE A 41 -14.75 14.57 4.20
CA PHE A 41 -14.68 15.62 3.17
C PHE A 41 -14.63 15.00 1.77
N ASN A 42 -15.53 14.03 1.57
CA ASN A 42 -15.54 13.17 0.39
C ASN A 42 -16.05 13.92 -0.86
N PRO A 43 -15.77 13.42 -2.08
CA PRO A 43 -16.40 13.93 -3.29
C PRO A 43 -17.94 14.01 -3.17
N PRO A 44 -18.59 15.00 -3.82
CA PRO A 44 -18.07 15.86 -4.89
C PRO A 44 -17.23 17.07 -4.42
N LEU A 45 -16.97 17.22 -3.12
CA LEU A 45 -16.10 18.28 -2.61
C LEU A 45 -14.68 18.18 -3.20
N SER A 46 -14.10 19.34 -3.51
CA SER A 46 -12.78 19.53 -4.10
C SER A 46 -11.89 20.38 -3.19
N TRP A 47 -10.59 20.45 -3.50
CA TRP A 47 -9.66 21.34 -2.79
C TRP A 47 -10.07 22.82 -2.82
N ASP A 48 -10.87 23.23 -3.81
CA ASP A 48 -11.37 24.60 -3.90
C ASP A 48 -12.46 24.89 -2.87
N ASP A 49 -13.30 23.90 -2.54
CA ASP A 49 -14.34 24.00 -1.50
C ASP A 49 -13.77 24.09 -0.07
N PHE A 50 -12.48 23.80 0.07
CA PHE A 50 -11.73 23.83 1.33
C PHE A 50 -10.91 25.12 1.51
N LYS A 51 -10.82 25.97 0.48
CA LYS A 51 -10.06 27.23 0.55
C LYS A 51 -10.60 28.10 1.70
N GLY A 52 -9.67 28.56 2.55
CA GLY A 52 -10.00 29.40 3.71
C GLY A 52 -10.54 28.63 4.93
N LYS A 53 -10.67 27.30 4.86
CA LYS A 53 -11.02 26.46 6.01
C LYS A 53 -9.74 25.85 6.60
N ASP A 54 -9.62 25.87 7.92
CA ASP A 54 -8.48 25.24 8.62
C ASP A 54 -8.71 23.73 8.78
N ILE A 55 -8.69 23.02 7.64
CA ILE A 55 -8.90 21.57 7.61
C ILE A 55 -7.55 20.86 7.70
N ALA A 56 -7.32 20.16 8.81
CA ALA A 56 -6.20 19.25 8.95
C ALA A 56 -6.59 17.86 8.41
N PHE A 57 -6.36 17.63 7.11
CA PHE A 57 -6.57 16.32 6.49
C PHE A 57 -5.70 15.28 7.20
N ARG A 58 -6.30 14.13 7.50
CA ARG A 58 -5.61 13.02 8.18
C ARG A 58 -5.29 11.91 7.21
N ILE A 59 -6.26 11.51 6.39
CA ILE A 59 -6.12 10.39 5.47
C ILE A 59 -6.97 10.62 4.23
N ILE A 60 -6.42 10.27 3.07
CA ILE A 60 -7.07 10.33 1.77
C ILE A 60 -6.91 8.95 1.13
N GLU A 61 -8.01 8.44 0.58
CA GLU A 61 -8.10 7.12 -0.03
C GLU A 61 -8.56 7.27 -1.47
N MET A 62 -7.86 6.58 -2.37
CA MET A 62 -8.08 6.63 -3.80
C MET A 62 -8.12 5.23 -4.39
N VAL A 63 -8.97 5.03 -5.40
CA VAL A 63 -9.16 3.73 -6.05
C VAL A 63 -9.04 3.84 -7.56
N LYS A 64 -8.42 2.82 -8.18
CA LYS A 64 -8.47 2.57 -9.62
C LYS A 64 -8.51 1.06 -9.83
N GLY A 65 -9.64 0.53 -10.29
CA GLY A 65 -9.82 -0.91 -10.49
C GLY A 65 -9.67 -1.71 -9.20
N GLN A 66 -8.71 -2.65 -9.20
CA GLN A 66 -8.38 -3.51 -8.05
C GLN A 66 -7.28 -2.94 -7.15
N THR A 67 -6.93 -1.66 -7.32
CA THR A 67 -5.88 -1.00 -6.56
C THR A 67 -6.47 0.13 -5.72
N ASN A 68 -6.06 0.15 -4.46
CA ASN A 68 -6.27 1.23 -3.51
C ASN A 68 -4.93 1.89 -3.16
N VAL A 69 -4.89 3.22 -3.18
CA VAL A 69 -3.77 4.01 -2.68
C VAL A 69 -4.29 4.88 -1.56
N THR A 70 -3.64 4.79 -0.40
CA THR A 70 -3.94 5.68 0.71
C THR A 70 -2.72 6.48 1.06
N PHE A 71 -2.93 7.73 1.42
CA PHE A 71 -1.89 8.55 2.02
C PHE A 71 -2.49 9.41 3.12
N GLY A 72 -1.74 9.54 4.20
CA GLY A 72 -2.11 10.31 5.36
C GLY A 72 -1.11 11.41 5.66
N GLN A 73 -1.57 12.41 6.41
CA GLN A 73 -0.73 13.52 6.82
C GLN A 73 0.36 13.05 7.78
N GLY A 74 1.61 13.27 7.37
CA GLY A 74 2.82 12.96 8.13
C GLY A 74 3.76 14.15 8.21
N LYS A 75 4.73 14.09 9.14
CA LYS A 75 5.80 15.09 9.23
C LYS A 75 6.85 14.95 8.12
N ARG A 76 6.96 13.77 7.53
CA ARG A 76 7.90 13.39 6.47
C ARG A 76 7.31 12.25 5.66
N ASP A 77 7.85 12.02 4.47
CA ASP A 77 7.52 10.85 3.66
C ASP A 77 7.96 9.57 4.39
N MET A 78 7.02 8.65 4.57
CA MET A 78 7.26 7.37 5.24
C MET A 78 6.30 6.31 4.71
N PHE A 79 6.86 5.24 4.17
CA PHE A 79 6.10 4.05 3.81
C PHE A 79 5.55 3.35 5.06
N ASP A 80 4.25 3.09 5.10
CA ASP A 80 3.56 2.56 6.29
C ASP A 80 3.25 1.06 6.17
N HIS A 81 2.50 0.65 5.16
CA HIS A 81 2.12 -0.74 4.96
C HIS A 81 1.71 -1.05 3.52
N ILE A 82 1.74 -2.34 3.19
CA ILE A 82 1.02 -2.91 2.03
C ILE A 82 -0.25 -3.62 2.52
N GLY A 83 -1.21 -3.84 1.63
CA GLY A 83 -2.39 -4.65 1.91
C GLY A 83 -2.59 -5.77 0.91
N VAL A 84 -2.96 -6.94 1.43
CA VAL A 84 -3.37 -8.11 0.66
C VAL A 84 -4.84 -8.43 0.92
N LEU A 85 -5.58 -8.67 -0.16
CA LEU A 85 -6.97 -9.08 -0.13
C LEU A 85 -7.02 -10.61 -0.12
N LEU A 86 -7.75 -11.17 0.84
CA LEU A 86 -7.72 -12.57 1.21
C LEU A 86 -9.14 -13.12 1.39
N ASN A 87 -9.31 -14.42 1.15
CA ASN A 87 -10.45 -15.16 1.68
C ASN A 87 -10.18 -15.59 3.15
N GLU A 88 -11.17 -16.18 3.81
CA GLU A 88 -11.07 -16.59 5.23
C GLU A 88 -10.03 -17.69 5.49
N GLU A 89 -9.84 -18.61 4.54
CA GLU A 89 -8.83 -19.67 4.64
C GLU A 89 -7.41 -19.10 4.56
N GLU A 90 -7.17 -18.24 3.57
CA GLU A 90 -5.91 -17.52 3.39
C GLU A 90 -5.60 -16.64 4.61
N TYR A 91 -6.60 -15.92 5.14
CA TYR A 91 -6.48 -15.13 6.36
C TYR A 91 -6.01 -15.98 7.54
N SER A 92 -6.74 -17.06 7.83
CA SER A 92 -6.45 -17.94 8.98
C SER A 92 -5.06 -18.56 8.87
N ALA A 93 -4.68 -18.98 7.66
CA ALA A 93 -3.36 -19.56 7.40
C ALA A 93 -2.23 -18.53 7.56
N ILE A 94 -2.40 -17.30 7.06
CA ILE A 94 -1.40 -16.23 7.20
C ILE A 94 -1.26 -15.80 8.67
N ALA A 95 -2.37 -15.64 9.39
CA ALA A 95 -2.35 -15.30 10.82
C ALA A 95 -1.63 -16.38 11.65
N GLY A 96 -1.87 -17.67 11.36
CA GLY A 96 -1.16 -18.79 11.97
C GLY A 96 0.35 -18.75 11.70
N ARG A 97 0.76 -18.52 10.44
CA ARG A 97 2.19 -18.40 10.09
C ARG A 97 2.85 -17.17 10.70
N ALA A 98 2.13 -16.07 10.87
CA ALA A 98 2.64 -14.91 11.59
C ALA A 98 2.98 -15.26 13.05
N ALA A 99 2.10 -16.01 13.73
CA ALA A 99 2.35 -16.50 15.08
C ALA A 99 3.57 -17.44 15.15
N GLU A 100 3.72 -18.36 14.19
CA GLU A 100 4.92 -19.23 14.09
C GLU A 100 6.22 -18.45 13.88
N LEU A 101 6.16 -17.33 13.16
CA LEU A 101 7.28 -16.42 12.93
C LEU A 101 7.53 -15.48 14.12
N GLY A 102 6.68 -15.50 15.14
CA GLY A 102 6.73 -14.56 16.26
C GLY A 102 6.36 -13.12 15.87
N TRP A 103 5.67 -12.91 14.75
CA TRP A 103 5.26 -11.60 14.28
C TRP A 103 3.92 -11.21 14.89
N ALA A 104 3.84 -9.98 15.42
CA ALA A 104 2.64 -9.51 16.11
C ALA A 104 1.46 -9.34 15.15
N VAL A 105 0.36 -10.02 15.44
CA VAL A 105 -0.93 -9.91 14.74
C VAL A 105 -1.84 -8.99 15.55
N ASN A 106 -2.22 -7.85 14.95
CA ASN A 106 -3.12 -6.87 15.56
C ASN A 106 -4.48 -6.99 14.88
N GLU A 107 -5.35 -7.81 15.44
CA GLU A 107 -6.71 -8.00 14.94
C GLU A 107 -7.60 -6.84 15.35
N GLY A 108 -8.22 -6.19 14.36
CA GLY A 108 -9.22 -5.15 14.57
C GLY A 108 -10.54 -5.53 13.88
N GLU A 109 -11.63 -4.88 14.27
CA GLU A 109 -12.98 -5.19 13.75
C GLU A 109 -13.08 -5.15 12.22
N ARG A 110 -12.33 -4.23 11.58
CA ARG A 110 -12.41 -4.01 10.12
C ARG A 110 -11.22 -4.53 9.34
N ARG A 111 -10.07 -4.68 9.98
CA ARG A 111 -8.79 -5.01 9.34
C ARG A 111 -7.81 -5.53 10.37
N THR A 112 -6.95 -6.43 9.93
CA THR A 112 -5.88 -7.00 10.75
C THR A 112 -4.54 -6.56 10.20
N PHE A 113 -3.59 -6.24 11.08
CA PHE A 113 -2.23 -5.88 10.67
C PHE A 113 -1.21 -6.83 11.26
N ILE A 114 -0.28 -7.29 10.44
CA ILE A 114 0.92 -7.98 10.89
C ILE A 114 2.06 -6.97 10.93
N SER A 115 2.73 -6.85 12.07
CA SER A 115 3.95 -6.06 12.21
C SER A 115 5.14 -6.83 11.64
N THR A 116 5.90 -6.22 10.73
CA THR A 116 7.13 -6.80 10.21
C THR A 116 8.35 -6.33 11.02
N PRO A 117 9.49 -7.06 10.96
CA PRO A 117 10.72 -6.60 11.60
C PRO A 117 11.28 -5.29 11.04
N TRP A 118 10.88 -4.92 9.82
CA TRP A 118 11.30 -3.67 9.16
C TRP A 118 10.35 -2.51 9.43
N THR A 119 9.50 -2.61 10.45
CA THR A 119 8.57 -1.56 10.93
C THR A 119 7.43 -1.18 9.99
N PHE A 120 7.36 -1.71 8.77
CA PHE A 120 6.12 -1.68 7.98
C PHE A 120 5.20 -2.79 8.40
N ARG A 121 3.93 -2.66 8.01
CA ARG A 121 2.91 -3.65 8.32
C ARG A 121 2.40 -4.30 7.04
N ILE A 122 1.76 -5.45 7.20
CA ILE A 122 0.99 -6.09 6.16
C ILE A 122 -0.47 -6.08 6.63
N GLU A 123 -1.33 -5.37 5.91
CA GLU A 123 -2.77 -5.41 6.11
C GLU A 123 -3.33 -6.71 5.53
N LEU A 124 -4.07 -7.46 6.35
CA LEU A 124 -4.89 -8.58 5.94
C LEU A 124 -6.32 -8.08 5.79
N GLN A 125 -6.77 -7.93 4.55
CA GLN A 125 -8.09 -7.45 4.21
C GLN A 125 -8.97 -8.60 3.73
N ARG A 126 -10.18 -8.71 4.28
CA ARG A 126 -11.16 -9.76 3.92
C ARG A 126 -12.36 -9.23 3.17
N ARG A 127 -12.57 -7.91 3.24
CA ARG A 127 -13.69 -7.25 2.57
C ARG A 127 -13.36 -6.96 1.12
N SER A 128 -14.15 -7.51 0.20
CA SER A 128 -13.98 -7.28 -1.24
C SER A 128 -14.46 -5.91 -1.71
N ASP A 129 -15.32 -5.22 -0.94
CA ASP A 129 -15.89 -3.92 -1.29
C ASP A 129 -14.91 -2.73 -1.20
N VAL A 130 -13.66 -3.00 -0.80
CA VAL A 130 -12.56 -2.02 -0.72
C VAL A 130 -11.94 -1.69 -2.08
N VAL A 131 -12.29 -2.43 -3.13
CA VAL A 131 -11.88 -2.23 -4.53
C VAL A 131 -13.12 -2.17 -5.43
N SER A 132 -13.02 -1.53 -6.60
CA SER A 132 -14.22 -1.15 -7.37
C SER A 132 -14.64 -2.16 -8.44
N GLU A 133 -13.71 -2.83 -9.13
CA GLU A 133 -14.01 -3.63 -10.34
C GLU A 133 -13.04 -4.80 -10.56
N GLU A 134 -13.54 -5.97 -10.99
CA GLU A 134 -12.77 -7.22 -11.12
C GLU A 134 -11.73 -7.26 -12.27
N GLN A 135 -11.79 -6.35 -13.27
CA GLN A 135 -10.91 -6.40 -14.45
C GLN A 135 -10.15 -5.09 -14.77
N HIS A 136 -9.73 -4.34 -13.74
CA HIS A 136 -8.99 -3.09 -13.93
C HIS A 136 -7.74 -3.02 -13.04
N THR A 137 -6.82 -2.11 -13.39
CA THR A 137 -5.54 -1.77 -12.71
C THR A 137 -5.24 -2.61 -11.46
N VAL A 138 -4.37 -3.61 -11.59
CA VAL A 138 -3.81 -4.41 -10.48
C VAL A 138 -2.37 -3.99 -10.20
N ILE A 139 -1.91 -4.19 -8.96
CA ILE A 139 -0.49 -4.11 -8.64
C ILE A 139 0.17 -5.43 -9.04
N GLN A 140 1.22 -5.37 -9.85
CA GLN A 140 2.00 -6.54 -10.28
C GLN A 140 3.34 -6.62 -9.56
N LYS A 141 3.97 -5.49 -9.21
CA LYS A 141 5.23 -5.50 -8.46
C LYS A 141 5.28 -4.35 -7.48
N MET A 142 5.93 -4.59 -6.35
CA MET A 142 6.31 -3.57 -5.39
C MET A 142 7.77 -3.72 -5.02
N GLU A 143 8.54 -2.64 -5.12
CA GLU A 143 9.94 -2.60 -4.73
C GLU A 143 10.08 -1.90 -3.38
N ILE A 144 10.59 -2.62 -2.38
CA ILE A 144 10.72 -2.13 -1.01
C ILE A 144 12.19 -2.23 -0.61
N GLY A 145 12.78 -1.12 -0.20
CA GLY A 145 14.11 -1.11 0.42
C GLY A 145 13.98 -1.40 1.90
N VAL A 146 14.76 -2.36 2.42
CA VAL A 146 14.80 -2.69 3.85
C VAL A 146 16.21 -3.13 4.30
N PRO A 147 16.55 -2.98 5.58
CA PRO A 147 17.74 -3.61 6.15
C PRO A 147 17.64 -5.13 6.09
N PHE A 148 18.65 -5.81 5.57
CA PHE A 148 18.73 -7.27 5.58
C PHE A 148 19.25 -7.81 6.94
N THR A 149 18.99 -7.08 8.03
CA THR A 149 19.21 -7.56 9.41
C THR A 149 18.30 -8.73 9.72
N GLU A 150 17.11 -8.72 9.12
CA GLU A 150 16.18 -9.85 9.03
C GLU A 150 16.06 -10.23 7.56
N HIS A 151 15.89 -11.52 7.28
CA HIS A 151 15.92 -12.00 5.89
C HIS A 151 14.54 -11.84 5.21
N PRO A 152 14.41 -11.11 4.08
CA PRO A 152 13.12 -10.88 3.43
C PRO A 152 12.37 -12.13 2.96
N ARG A 153 13.08 -13.25 2.81
CA ARG A 153 12.48 -14.59 2.60
C ARG A 153 11.42 -14.97 3.64
N SER A 154 11.48 -14.42 4.84
CA SER A 154 10.44 -14.60 5.87
C SER A 154 9.05 -14.14 5.40
N VAL A 155 8.97 -13.13 4.51
CA VAL A 155 7.72 -12.70 3.89
C VAL A 155 7.16 -13.77 2.95
N ALA A 156 8.03 -14.50 2.22
CA ALA A 156 7.62 -15.64 1.40
C ALA A 156 6.98 -16.72 2.27
N ARG A 157 7.61 -17.05 3.41
CA ARG A 157 7.03 -18.00 4.39
C ARG A 157 5.70 -17.49 4.95
N LEU A 158 5.61 -16.21 5.33
CA LEU A 158 4.38 -15.63 5.87
C LEU A 158 3.21 -15.73 4.88
N LEU A 159 3.43 -15.28 3.65
CA LEU A 159 2.39 -15.15 2.64
C LEU A 159 2.22 -16.43 1.79
N ASN A 160 3.00 -17.47 2.07
CA ASN A 160 3.06 -18.69 1.27
C ASN A 160 3.34 -18.39 -0.22
N LEU A 161 4.43 -17.66 -0.46
CA LEU A 161 4.91 -17.28 -1.80
C LEU A 161 6.20 -18.02 -2.14
N ASP A 162 6.46 -18.17 -3.43
CA ASP A 162 7.72 -18.68 -3.92
C ASP A 162 8.82 -17.62 -3.81
N VAL A 163 10.05 -18.08 -3.60
CA VAL A 163 11.25 -17.24 -3.74
C VAL A 163 11.70 -17.35 -5.18
N LEU A 164 11.47 -16.29 -5.95
CA LEU A 164 11.77 -16.23 -7.38
C LEU A 164 13.23 -15.86 -7.65
N HIS A 165 13.84 -15.09 -6.74
CA HIS A 165 15.23 -14.66 -6.80
C HIS A 165 15.75 -14.35 -5.39
N GLU A 166 17.00 -14.70 -5.10
CA GLU A 166 17.64 -14.44 -3.80
C GLU A 166 19.16 -14.28 -3.98
N ASP A 167 19.66 -13.09 -3.64
CA ASP A 167 21.09 -12.79 -3.50
C ASP A 167 21.33 -11.83 -2.31
N GLU A 168 22.59 -11.46 -2.06
CA GLU A 168 23.00 -10.64 -0.92
C GLU A 168 22.40 -9.23 -0.89
N SER A 169 21.88 -8.75 -2.02
CA SER A 169 21.37 -7.39 -2.22
C SER A 169 19.88 -7.36 -2.55
N ARG A 170 19.30 -8.49 -2.98
CA ARG A 170 17.94 -8.55 -3.52
C ARG A 170 17.27 -9.88 -3.23
N VAL A 171 16.01 -9.81 -2.78
CA VAL A 171 15.12 -10.97 -2.66
C VAL A 171 13.81 -10.66 -3.37
N THR A 172 13.37 -11.52 -4.28
CA THR A 172 12.07 -11.41 -4.94
C THR A 172 11.19 -12.58 -4.53
N VAL A 173 10.02 -12.27 -3.96
CA VAL A 173 9.03 -13.26 -3.53
C VAL A 173 7.70 -13.00 -4.22
N GLY A 174 6.99 -14.03 -4.65
CA GLY A 174 5.73 -13.86 -5.38
C GLY A 174 5.39 -15.04 -6.26
N TYR A 175 4.54 -14.78 -7.25
CA TYR A 175 4.15 -15.71 -8.32
C TYR A 175 3.68 -14.89 -9.53
N ASP A 176 3.16 -15.54 -10.56
CA ASP A 176 2.84 -14.93 -11.87
C ASP A 176 1.96 -13.68 -11.83
N ARG A 177 1.09 -13.52 -10.82
CA ARG A 177 0.17 -12.36 -10.75
C ARG A 177 0.79 -11.15 -10.07
N TRP A 178 1.61 -11.34 -9.04
CA TRP A 178 2.29 -10.25 -8.37
C TRP A 178 3.52 -10.71 -7.57
N SER A 179 4.44 -9.78 -7.34
CA SER A 179 5.65 -10.00 -6.55
C SER A 179 6.06 -8.82 -5.68
N LEU A 180 6.80 -9.10 -4.62
CA LEU A 180 7.52 -8.12 -3.81
C LEU A 180 9.01 -8.28 -4.08
N ILE A 181 9.67 -7.19 -4.41
CA ILE A 181 11.11 -7.10 -4.62
C ILE A 181 11.67 -6.35 -3.43
N PHE A 182 12.38 -7.06 -2.56
CA PHE A 182 13.12 -6.47 -1.47
C PHE A 182 14.54 -6.17 -1.92
N THR A 183 14.98 -4.93 -1.69
CA THR A 183 16.35 -4.48 -1.95
C THR A 183 17.01 -4.12 -0.63
N LYS A 184 18.29 -4.45 -0.49
CA LYS A 184 19.07 -4.10 0.70
C LYS A 184 19.23 -2.58 0.77
N ALA A 185 18.81 -2.00 1.88
CA ALA A 185 18.88 -0.57 2.16
C ALA A 185 19.14 -0.33 3.66
N ASP A 186 19.64 0.86 4.01
CA ASP A 186 19.90 1.23 5.41
C ASP A 186 18.61 1.47 6.19
N ASP A 187 17.53 1.81 5.48
CA ASP A 187 16.25 2.21 6.03
C ASP A 187 15.09 1.70 5.18
N ARG A 188 13.92 1.59 5.81
CA ARG A 188 12.68 1.22 5.12
C ARG A 188 12.27 2.34 4.16
N ARG A 189 12.09 1.98 2.88
CA ARG A 189 11.59 2.86 1.82
C ARG A 189 10.72 2.09 0.82
N PHE A 190 9.76 2.76 0.21
CA PHE A 190 9.03 2.23 -0.94
C PHE A 190 9.60 2.85 -2.21
N ASN A 191 10.22 2.04 -3.05
CA ASN A 191 11.00 2.51 -4.20
C ASN A 191 10.14 2.61 -5.45
N ALA A 192 9.30 1.61 -5.70
CA ALA A 192 8.49 1.55 -6.91
C ALA A 192 7.23 0.70 -6.73
N VAL A 193 6.20 1.05 -7.49
CA VAL A 193 5.01 0.24 -7.71
C VAL A 193 4.77 0.09 -9.20
N HIS A 194 4.49 -1.14 -9.62
CA HIS A 194 4.24 -1.50 -11.00
C HIS A 194 2.80 -1.93 -11.15
N PHE A 195 2.06 -1.26 -12.02
CA PHE A 195 0.65 -1.55 -12.29
C PHE A 195 0.47 -2.27 -13.61
N SER A 196 -0.64 -3.00 -13.73
CA SER A 196 -1.07 -3.56 -15.02
C SER A 196 -1.64 -2.47 -15.93
N GLY A 197 -1.33 -2.54 -17.23
CA GLY A 197 -1.85 -1.63 -18.24
C GLY A 197 -0.89 -0.46 -18.50
N GLY A 198 -1.24 0.40 -19.45
CA GLY A 198 -0.41 1.56 -19.82
C GLY A 198 -0.76 2.84 -19.04
N GLY A 199 0.06 3.88 -19.22
CA GLY A 199 -0.17 5.21 -18.67
C GLY A 199 0.34 5.43 -17.24
N PHE A 200 1.24 4.55 -16.76
CA PHE A 200 1.94 4.72 -15.49
C PHE A 200 3.42 4.96 -15.79
N GLU A 201 3.84 6.23 -15.71
CA GLU A 201 5.23 6.62 -15.85
C GLU A 201 5.44 7.90 -15.04
N GLY A 202 6.26 7.84 -14.00
CA GLY A 202 6.59 9.00 -13.19
C GLY A 202 7.08 8.65 -11.80
N VAL A 203 7.22 9.69 -10.99
CA VAL A 203 7.57 9.59 -9.57
C VAL A 203 6.51 10.35 -8.80
N ASP A 204 5.89 9.68 -7.83
CA ASP A 204 4.89 10.31 -6.98
C ASP A 204 5.54 11.39 -6.08
N PRO A 205 4.73 12.28 -5.47
CA PRO A 205 5.27 13.30 -4.56
C PRO A 205 6.02 12.74 -3.34
N ALA A 206 5.85 11.47 -2.96
CA ALA A 206 6.60 10.81 -1.89
C ALA A 206 7.93 10.18 -2.38
N GLY A 207 8.24 10.26 -3.68
CA GLY A 207 9.47 9.72 -4.27
C GLY A 207 9.35 8.28 -4.77
N VAL A 208 8.14 7.71 -4.84
CA VAL A 208 7.89 6.35 -5.31
C VAL A 208 7.77 6.36 -6.83
N ARG A 209 8.55 5.52 -7.52
CA ARG A 209 8.38 5.32 -8.96
C ARG A 209 7.05 4.62 -9.24
N VAL A 210 6.27 5.17 -10.16
CA VAL A 210 4.99 4.61 -10.59
C VAL A 210 5.12 4.21 -12.04
N GLU A 211 5.13 2.91 -12.28
CA GLU A 211 5.51 2.32 -13.56
C GLU A 211 4.41 1.37 -14.06
N ALA A 212 4.33 1.24 -15.38
CA ALA A 212 3.55 0.19 -16.02
C ALA A 212 4.42 -1.05 -16.15
N THR A 213 3.88 -2.23 -15.88
CA THR A 213 4.56 -3.45 -16.31
C THR A 213 4.27 -3.66 -17.79
N ASP A 214 5.33 -3.83 -18.60
CA ASP A 214 5.17 -4.34 -19.96
C ASP A 214 4.42 -5.67 -19.90
N LYS A 215 3.40 -5.82 -20.74
CA LYS A 215 2.70 -7.10 -20.89
C LYS A 215 3.74 -8.14 -21.28
N ASN A 216 3.93 -9.16 -20.44
CA ASN A 216 4.46 -10.44 -20.91
C ASN A 216 3.47 -11.05 -21.90
#